data_AF-A0A7S2ISI1-F1
#
_entry.id   AF-A0A7S2ISI1-F1
#
_cell.length_a   1.000
_cell.length_b   1.000
_cell.length_c   1.000
_cell.angle_alpha   90.00
_cell.angle_beta   90.00
_cell.angle_gamma   90.00
#
_symmetry.space_group_name_H-M   'P 1'
#
loop_
_entity.id
_entity.type
_entity.pdbx_description
1 polymer ?
#
loop_
_entity_poly.entity_id
_entity_poly.type
_entity_poly.pdbx_seq_one_letter_code
_entity_poly.pdbx_strand_id
1 'polypeptide(L)'
;EKSCKALTKAALQDTEAKLVAQKLTQHRVFECFFQALIVANAVILGVEQDWQARHIGQVPPPAYFYVDLAFGCLFLVELIMRILASGPNFFSCWNKEVRWNVFDTLLVSSAVVEMILTFAADSIAFSVSTGRLLRLLRLVRVFRIVRVFRFFK
;
A
#
# COMPACT_ATOMS: atom_id res chain seq x y z
N GLU A 1 -12.80 40.52 -12.07
CA GLU A 1 -11.52 40.22 -12.76
C GLU A 1 -10.43 39.57 -11.88
N LYS A 2 -10.10 40.14 -10.70
CA LYS A 2 -9.06 39.58 -9.80
C LYS A 2 -9.32 38.14 -9.31
N SER A 3 -10.56 37.79 -8.94
CA SER A 3 -10.91 36.40 -8.56
C SER A 3 -10.79 35.41 -9.70
N CYS A 4 -11.12 35.80 -10.94
CA CYS A 4 -11.01 34.93 -12.10
C CYS A 4 -9.53 34.59 -12.41
N LYS A 5 -8.63 35.57 -12.29
CA LYS A 5 -7.17 35.40 -12.45
C LYS A 5 -6.54 34.57 -11.32
N ALA A 6 -7.04 34.68 -10.09
CA ALA A 6 -6.59 33.86 -8.97
C ALA A 6 -7.01 32.38 -9.12
N LEU A 7 -8.26 32.14 -9.54
CA LEU A 7 -8.79 30.79 -9.80
C LEU A 7 -8.05 30.10 -10.96
N THR A 8 -7.72 30.82 -12.03
CA THR A 8 -6.93 30.27 -13.15
C THR A 8 -5.49 29.96 -12.76
N LYS A 9 -4.84 30.81 -11.95
CA LYS A 9 -3.49 30.50 -11.42
C LYS A 9 -3.48 29.26 -10.54
N ALA A 10 -4.45 29.11 -9.63
CA ALA A 10 -4.57 27.93 -8.79
C ALA A 10 -4.82 26.65 -9.63
N ALA A 11 -5.68 26.72 -10.65
CA ALA A 11 -5.93 25.60 -11.56
C ALA A 11 -4.72 25.23 -12.43
N LEU A 12 -3.96 26.22 -12.92
CA LEU A 12 -2.72 25.99 -13.66
C LEU A 12 -1.64 25.33 -12.79
N GLN A 13 -1.48 25.82 -11.56
CA GLN A 13 -0.49 25.28 -10.61
C GLN A 13 -0.82 23.83 -10.19
N ASP A 14 -2.10 23.51 -10.03
CA ASP A 14 -2.56 22.15 -9.79
C ASP A 14 -2.33 21.23 -11.01
N THR A 15 -2.45 21.76 -12.23
CA THR A 15 -2.18 21.02 -13.46
C THR A 15 -0.69 20.71 -13.66
N GLU A 16 0.18 21.68 -13.37
CA GLU A 16 1.64 21.49 -13.44
C GLU A 16 2.13 20.50 -12.37
N ALA A 17 1.62 20.62 -11.14
CA ALA A 17 1.94 19.66 -10.07
C ALA A 17 1.52 18.23 -10.44
N LYS A 18 0.34 18.04 -11.03
CA LYS A 18 -0.13 16.75 -11.54
C LYS A 18 0.76 16.20 -12.65
N LEU A 19 1.19 17.03 -13.59
CA LEU A 19 2.08 16.66 -14.69
C LEU A 19 3.47 16.22 -14.19
N VAL A 20 4.04 16.95 -13.23
CA VAL A 20 5.32 16.59 -12.61
C VAL A 20 5.18 15.28 -11.82
N ALA A 21 4.11 15.11 -11.05
CA ALA A 21 3.84 13.88 -10.31
C ALA A 21 3.63 12.67 -11.26
N GLN A 22 2.93 12.85 -12.38
CA GLN A 22 2.79 11.81 -13.40
C GLN A 22 4.14 11.42 -14.00
N LYS A 23 4.98 12.39 -14.37
CA LYS A 23 6.32 12.09 -14.89
C LYS A 23 7.19 11.37 -13.87
N LEU A 24 7.09 11.74 -12.60
CA LEU A 24 7.87 11.11 -11.52
C LEU A 24 7.42 9.67 -11.27
N THR A 25 6.11 9.44 -11.14
CA THR A 25 5.53 8.12 -10.87
C THR A 25 5.69 7.15 -12.05
N GLN A 26 5.71 7.66 -13.29
CA GLN A 26 5.94 6.87 -14.50
C GLN A 26 7.42 6.67 -14.83
N HIS A 27 8.34 7.20 -14.03
CA HIS A 27 9.76 7.03 -14.28
C HIS A 27 10.18 5.58 -14.01
N ARG A 28 10.86 4.93 -14.98
CA ARG A 28 11.27 3.52 -14.86
C ARG A 28 12.06 3.20 -13.60
N VAL A 29 12.93 4.11 -13.15
CA VAL A 29 13.71 3.93 -11.92
C VAL A 29 12.81 3.94 -10.68
N PHE A 30 11.78 4.81 -10.67
CA PHE A 30 10.81 4.85 -9.58
C PHE A 30 10.01 3.55 -9.51
N GLU A 31 9.54 3.05 -10.66
CA GLU A 31 8.82 1.78 -10.71
C GLU A 31 9.71 0.59 -10.30
N CYS A 32 10.95 0.54 -10.80
CA CYS A 32 11.91 -0.51 -10.44
C CYS A 32 12.24 -0.49 -8.94
N PHE A 33 12.33 0.69 -8.33
CA PHE A 33 12.55 0.84 -6.90
C PHE A 33 11.40 0.21 -6.08
N PHE A 34 10.14 0.54 -6.39
CA PHE A 34 9.00 -0.03 -5.66
C PHE A 34 8.80 -1.52 -5.94
N GLN A 35 9.14 -2.00 -7.13
CA GLN A 35 9.16 -3.43 -7.43
C GLN A 35 10.22 -4.18 -6.62
N ALA A 36 11.42 -3.62 -6.49
CA ALA A 36 12.46 -4.19 -5.62
C ALA A 36 12.00 -4.22 -4.15
N LEU A 37 11.29 -3.19 -3.68
CA LEU A 37 10.69 -3.18 -2.35
C LEU A 37 9.62 -4.26 -2.16
N ILE A 38 8.82 -4.57 -3.18
CA ILE A 38 7.84 -5.67 -3.12
C ILE A 38 8.56 -7.01 -2.92
N VAL A 39 9.63 -7.26 -3.69
CA VAL A 39 10.41 -8.50 -3.55
C VAL A 39 11.08 -8.58 -2.18
N ALA A 40 11.69 -7.48 -1.73
CA ALA A 40 12.29 -7.42 -0.39
C ALA A 40 11.27 -7.66 0.72
N ASN A 41 10.07 -7.06 0.64
CA ASN A 41 9.00 -7.29 1.60
C ASN A 41 8.54 -8.75 1.58
N ALA A 42 8.42 -9.37 0.39
CA ALA A 42 8.03 -10.77 0.27
C ALA A 42 9.06 -11.73 0.90
N VAL A 43 10.37 -11.46 0.73
CA VAL A 43 11.43 -12.24 1.38
C VAL A 43 11.34 -12.13 2.90
N ILE A 44 11.20 -10.91 3.41
CA ILE A 44 11.10 -10.67 4.87
C ILE A 44 9.84 -11.33 5.44
N LEU A 45 8.70 -11.19 4.77
CA LEU A 45 7.47 -11.87 5.16
C LEU A 45 7.67 -13.39 5.17
N GLY A 46 8.35 -13.95 4.17
CA GLY A 46 8.69 -15.37 4.13
C GLY A 46 9.53 -15.82 5.33
N VAL A 47 10.53 -15.02 5.72
CA VAL A 47 11.36 -15.27 6.91
C VAL A 47 10.53 -15.18 8.19
N GLU A 48 9.65 -14.19 8.32
CA GLU A 48 8.74 -14.08 9.46
C GLU A 48 7.82 -15.30 9.55
N GLN A 49 7.24 -15.75 8.44
CA GLN A 49 6.36 -16.91 8.41
C GLN A 49 7.10 -18.21 8.74
N ASP A 50 8.34 -18.41 8.24
CA ASP A 50 9.17 -19.56 8.60
C ASP A 50 9.52 -19.55 10.10
N TRP A 51 9.86 -18.37 10.65
CA TRP A 51 10.11 -18.24 12.09
C TRP A 51 8.87 -18.59 12.92
N GLN A 52 7.69 -18.07 12.54
CA GLN A 52 6.42 -18.35 13.21
C GLN A 52 6.02 -19.84 13.11
N ALA A 53 6.32 -20.50 11.98
CA ALA A 53 6.07 -21.93 11.79
C ALA A 53 6.96 -22.80 12.71
N ARG A 54 8.19 -22.36 13.00
CA ARG A 54 9.10 -23.06 13.93
C ARG A 54 8.82 -22.77 15.40
N HIS A 55 8.20 -21.64 15.71
CA HIS A 55 7.93 -21.17 17.07
C HIS A 55 6.42 -21.03 17.34
N ILE A 56 5.68 -22.13 17.12
CA ILE A 56 4.22 -22.15 17.28
C ILE A 56 3.84 -21.75 18.71
N GLY A 57 2.92 -20.78 18.84
CA GLY A 57 2.43 -20.29 20.13
C GLY A 57 3.32 -19.24 20.79
N GLN A 58 4.47 -18.91 20.20
CA GLN A 58 5.30 -17.79 20.66
C GLN A 58 4.89 -16.50 19.94
N VAL A 59 5.02 -15.39 20.66
CA VAL A 59 4.81 -14.06 20.09
C VAL A 59 6.03 -13.71 19.23
N PRO A 60 5.84 -13.29 17.96
CA PRO A 60 6.95 -12.89 17.11
C PRO A 60 7.70 -11.68 17.68
N PRO A 61 9.03 -11.60 17.46
CA PRO A 61 9.81 -10.44 17.84
C PRO A 61 9.19 -9.14 17.30
N PRO A 62 9.19 -8.05 18.09
CA PRO A 62 8.59 -6.78 17.67
C PRO A 62 9.27 -6.16 16.43
N ALA A 63 10.49 -6.58 16.12
CA ALA A 63 11.21 -6.17 14.91
C ALA A 63 10.40 -6.42 13.62
N TYR A 64 9.72 -7.57 13.50
CA TYR A 64 8.91 -7.89 12.32
C TYR A 64 7.77 -6.91 12.13
N PHE A 65 7.12 -6.51 13.23
CA PHE A 65 6.06 -5.49 13.19
C PHE A 65 6.56 -4.14 12.65
N TYR A 66 7.71 -3.66 13.13
CA TYR A 66 8.27 -2.38 12.66
C TYR A 66 8.70 -2.43 11.20
N VAL A 67 9.24 -3.57 10.75
CA VAL A 67 9.62 -3.75 9.35
C VAL A 67 8.38 -3.76 8.45
N ASP A 68 7.33 -4.51 8.82
CA ASP A 68 6.07 -4.52 8.07
C ASP A 68 5.38 -3.16 8.05
N LEU A 69 5.44 -2.41 9.16
CA LEU A 69 4.98 -1.03 9.23
C LEU A 69 5.75 -0.14 8.25
N ALA A 70 7.09 -0.24 8.23
CA ALA A 70 7.93 0.55 7.34
C ALA A 70 7.61 0.29 5.85
N PHE A 71 7.52 -0.98 5.43
CA PHE A 71 7.12 -1.33 4.06
C PHE A 71 5.68 -0.88 3.76
N GLY A 72 4.75 -1.04 4.71
CA GLY A 72 3.39 -0.55 4.60
C GLY A 72 3.32 0.95 4.34
N CYS A 73 4.08 1.74 5.10
CA CYS A 73 4.20 3.19 4.92
C CYS A 73 4.79 3.55 3.55
N LEU A 74 5.83 2.86 3.10
CA LEU A 74 6.44 3.10 1.78
C LEU A 74 5.43 2.84 0.64
N PHE A 75 4.69 1.74 0.69
CA PHE A 75 3.65 1.44 -0.30
C PHE A 75 2.43 2.37 -0.21
N LEU A 76 2.09 2.85 0.99
CA LEU A 76 1.06 3.86 1.16
C LEU A 76 1.49 5.18 0.50
N VAL A 77 2.73 5.61 0.73
CA VAL A 77 3.30 6.81 0.11
C VAL A 77 3.32 6.68 -1.42
N GLU A 78 3.74 5.53 -1.95
CA GLU A 78 3.65 5.23 -3.39
C GLU A 78 2.21 5.38 -3.92
N LEU A 79 1.24 4.79 -3.22
CA LEU A 79 -0.17 4.83 -3.61
C LEU A 79 -0.70 6.26 -3.61
N ILE A 80 -0.41 7.05 -2.57
CA ILE A 80 -0.81 8.45 -2.47
C ILE A 80 -0.19 9.25 -3.62
N MET A 81 1.10 9.07 -3.91
CA MET A 81 1.73 9.74 -5.05
C MET A 81 1.04 9.41 -6.37
N ARG A 82 0.67 8.13 -6.60
CA ARG A 82 -0.05 7.70 -7.80
C ARG A 82 -1.48 8.27 -7.89
N ILE A 83 -2.17 8.38 -6.76
CA ILE A 83 -3.49 9.01 -6.66
C ILE A 83 -3.38 10.50 -6.98
N LEU A 84 -2.41 11.22 -6.41
CA LEU A 84 -2.21 12.65 -6.68
C LEU A 84 -1.81 12.90 -8.14
N ALA A 85 -0.98 12.03 -8.72
CA ALA A 85 -0.59 12.09 -10.12
C ALA A 85 -1.79 11.87 -11.06
N SER A 86 -2.62 10.85 -10.81
CA SER A 86 -3.73 10.48 -11.69
C SER A 86 -5.00 11.30 -11.43
N GLY A 87 -5.13 11.89 -10.24
CA GLY A 87 -6.31 12.64 -9.80
C GLY A 87 -7.62 11.85 -9.96
N PRO A 88 -8.69 12.46 -10.48
CA PRO A 88 -9.98 11.79 -10.66
C PRO A 88 -9.92 10.62 -11.66
N ASN A 89 -8.87 10.54 -12.49
CA ASN A 89 -8.68 9.45 -13.44
C ASN A 89 -8.05 8.20 -12.80
N PHE A 90 -7.71 8.22 -11.51
CA PHE A 90 -7.08 7.08 -10.83
C PHE A 90 -7.95 5.81 -10.85
N PHE A 91 -9.26 5.96 -10.62
CA PHE A 91 -10.26 4.88 -10.65
C PHE A 91 -11.08 4.84 -11.94
N SER A 92 -10.72 5.66 -12.93
CA SER A 92 -11.47 5.75 -14.17
C SER A 92 -11.22 4.52 -15.06
N CYS A 93 -12.28 3.97 -15.66
CA CYS A 93 -12.21 2.80 -16.53
C CYS A 93 -11.31 3.02 -17.78
N TRP A 94 -11.07 4.28 -18.13
CA TRP A 94 -10.18 4.68 -19.23
C TRP A 94 -8.69 4.53 -18.89
N ASN A 95 -8.36 4.32 -17.60
CA ASN A 95 -7.00 4.09 -17.15
C ASN A 95 -6.63 2.61 -17.29
N LYS A 96 -5.60 2.31 -18.09
CA LYS A 96 -5.10 0.94 -18.31
C LYS A 96 -4.58 0.26 -17.04
N GLU A 97 -4.26 1.05 -16.00
CA GLU A 97 -3.78 0.56 -14.70
C GLU A 97 -4.88 0.48 -13.64
N VAL A 98 -6.15 0.76 -13.96
CA VAL A 98 -7.25 0.81 -12.99
C VAL A 98 -7.37 -0.46 -12.15
N ARG A 99 -7.19 -1.64 -12.76
CA ARG A 99 -7.25 -2.94 -12.05
C ARG A 99 -6.17 -3.06 -10.98
N TRP A 100 -4.95 -2.63 -11.30
CA TRP A 100 -3.82 -2.64 -10.39
C TRP A 100 -3.96 -1.57 -9.31
N ASN A 101 -4.46 -0.39 -9.67
CA ASN A 101 -4.74 0.69 -8.73
C ASN A 101 -5.79 0.29 -7.68
N VAL A 102 -6.87 -0.39 -8.10
CA VAL A 102 -7.90 -0.92 -7.20
C VAL A 102 -7.30 -2.01 -6.30
N PHE A 103 -6.57 -2.97 -6.86
CA PHE A 103 -5.90 -4.01 -6.09
C PHE A 103 -4.93 -3.43 -5.05
N ASP A 104 -4.14 -2.44 -5.45
CA ASP A 104 -3.18 -1.79 -4.55
C ASP A 104 -3.87 -1.06 -3.41
N THR A 105 -4.98 -0.37 -3.72
CA THR A 105 -5.81 0.31 -2.72
C THR A 105 -6.40 -0.69 -1.72
N LEU A 106 -6.89 -1.83 -2.19
CA LEU A 106 -7.43 -2.90 -1.33
C LEU A 106 -6.36 -3.51 -0.41
N LEU A 107 -5.16 -3.75 -0.92
CA LEU A 107 -4.06 -4.30 -0.12
C LEU A 107 -3.54 -3.32 0.94
N VAL A 108 -3.53 -2.01 0.63
CA VAL A 108 -3.14 -0.99 1.60
C VAL A 108 -4.24 -0.80 2.65
N SER A 109 -5.51 -0.77 2.25
CA SER A 109 -6.62 -0.64 3.19
C SER A 109 -6.74 -1.84 4.12
N SER A 110 -6.51 -3.07 3.62
CA SER A 110 -6.50 -4.26 4.48
C SER A 110 -5.40 -4.21 5.54
N ALA A 111 -4.24 -3.63 5.21
CA ALA A 111 -3.14 -3.47 6.17
C ALA A 111 -3.49 -2.44 7.27
N VAL A 112 -4.19 -1.36 6.91
CA VAL A 112 -4.68 -0.38 7.88
C VAL A 112 -5.74 -1.00 8.78
N VAL A 113 -6.69 -1.75 8.21
CA VAL A 113 -7.73 -2.47 8.97
C VAL A 113 -7.09 -3.48 9.93
N GLU A 114 -6.09 -4.23 9.47
CA GLU A 114 -5.37 -5.19 10.31
C GLU A 114 -4.68 -4.51 11.51
N MET A 115 -4.07 -3.35 11.29
CA MET A 115 -3.45 -2.55 12.34
C MET A 115 -4.49 -2.10 13.38
N ILE A 116 -5.61 -1.53 12.92
CA ILE A 116 -6.71 -1.09 13.80
C ILE A 116 -7.24 -2.27 14.62
N LEU A 117 -7.46 -3.43 13.98
CA LEU A 117 -7.96 -4.62 14.67
C LEU A 117 -6.96 -5.18 15.68
N THR A 118 -5.66 -5.07 15.42
CA THR A 118 -4.61 -5.50 16.35
C THR A 118 -4.63 -4.61 17.61
N PHE A 119 -4.72 -3.29 17.46
CA PHE A 119 -4.84 -2.37 18.59
C PHE A 119 -6.17 -2.52 19.35
N ALA A 120 -7.26 -2.79 18.63
CA ALA A 120 -8.56 -3.04 19.24
C ALA A 120 -8.59 -4.37 20.03
N ALA A 121 -7.90 -5.40 19.52
CA ALA A 121 -7.77 -6.71 20.18
C ALA A 121 -7.08 -6.63 21.55
N ASP A 122 -6.09 -5.74 21.70
CA ASP A 122 -5.39 -5.55 22.98
C ASP A 122 -6.22 -4.75 24.01
N SER A 123 -7.20 -3.97 23.56
CA SER A 123 -7.98 -3.05 24.40
C SER A 123 -9.36 -3.57 24.79
N ILE A 124 -9.93 -4.52 24.04
CA ILE A 124 -11.25 -5.11 24.29
C ILE A 124 -11.06 -6.63 24.40
N ALA A 125 -11.64 -7.28 25.41
CA ALA A 125 -11.63 -8.75 25.52
C ALA A 125 -12.32 -9.38 24.30
N PHE A 126 -11.52 -9.70 23.28
CA PHE A 126 -12.03 -10.00 21.94
C PHE A 126 -12.40 -11.47 21.78
N SER A 127 -13.53 -11.70 21.11
CA SER A 127 -14.06 -13.04 20.82
C SER A 127 -13.19 -13.84 19.84
N VAL A 128 -13.33 -15.18 19.85
CA VAL A 128 -12.66 -16.14 18.94
C VAL A 128 -12.83 -15.76 17.45
N SER A 129 -13.90 -15.03 17.10
CA SER A 129 -14.17 -14.57 15.73
C SER A 129 -13.11 -13.59 15.21
N THR A 130 -12.61 -12.69 16.04
CA THR A 130 -11.62 -11.68 15.62
C THR A 130 -10.24 -12.28 15.43
N GLY A 131 -9.86 -13.25 16.27
CA GLY A 131 -8.64 -14.02 16.05
C GLY A 131 -8.65 -14.74 14.69
N ARG A 132 -9.82 -15.17 14.21
CA ARG A 132 -9.97 -15.75 12.86
C ARG A 132 -9.80 -14.70 11.76
N LEU A 133 -10.37 -13.50 11.93
CA LEU A 133 -10.23 -12.42 10.97
C LEU A 133 -8.77 -11.94 10.86
N LEU A 134 -8.06 -11.80 11.99
CA LEU A 134 -6.64 -11.47 12.01
C LEU A 134 -5.79 -12.49 11.24
N ARG A 135 -6.11 -13.79 11.35
CA ARG A 135 -5.43 -14.83 10.55
C ARG A 135 -5.66 -14.67 9.06
N LEU A 136 -6.89 -14.31 8.64
CA LEU A 136 -7.20 -14.08 7.22
C LEU A 136 -6.47 -12.83 6.70
N LEU A 137 -6.37 -11.77 7.49
CA LEU A 137 -5.67 -10.54 7.10
C LEU A 137 -4.17 -10.77 6.88
N ARG A 138 -3.54 -11.66 7.66
CA ARG A 138 -2.16 -12.10 7.41
C ARG A 138 -1.98 -12.74 6.02
N LEU A 139 -2.97 -13.50 5.54
CA LEU A 139 -2.92 -14.06 4.17
C LEU A 139 -2.96 -12.96 3.11
N VAL A 140 -3.66 -11.86 3.36
CA VAL A 140 -3.71 -10.70 2.46
C VAL A 140 -2.32 -10.08 2.27
N ARG A 141 -1.44 -10.14 3.28
CA ARG A 141 -0.05 -9.69 3.14
C ARG A 141 0.71 -10.51 2.09
N VAL A 142 0.47 -11.81 1.99
CA VAL A 142 1.10 -12.69 0.99
C VAL A 142 0.68 -12.29 -0.43
N PHE A 143 -0.57 -11.87 -0.63
CA PHE A 143 -1.05 -11.39 -1.93
C PHE A 143 -0.31 -10.14 -2.43
N ARG A 144 0.46 -9.43 -1.60
CA ARG A 144 1.34 -8.35 -2.07
C ARG A 144 2.36 -8.83 -3.11
N ILE A 145 2.77 -10.10 -3.08
CA ILE A 145 3.67 -10.68 -4.09
C ILE A 145 3.06 -10.63 -5.50
N VAL A 146 1.72 -10.66 -5.61
CA VAL A 146 1.02 -10.56 -6.90
C VAL A 146 1.30 -9.23 -7.60
N ARG A 147 1.68 -8.18 -6.85
CA ARG A 147 2.09 -6.90 -7.44
C ARG A 147 3.33 -7.03 -8.32
N VAL A 148 4.17 -8.06 -8.12
CA VAL A 148 5.34 -8.29 -8.99
C VAL A 148 4.92 -8.61 -10.43
N PHE A 149 3.73 -9.18 -10.63
CA PHE A 149 3.19 -9.44 -11.97
C PHE A 149 2.93 -8.16 -12.77
N ARG A 150 2.81 -7.00 -12.11
CA ARG A 150 2.74 -5.71 -12.79
C ARG A 150 3.99 -5.41 -13.64
N PHE A 151 5.15 -6.00 -13.30
CA PHE A 151 6.38 -5.87 -14.09
C PHE A 151 6.35 -6.67 -15.40
N PHE A 152 5.62 -7.78 -15.44
CA PHE A 152 5.55 -8.66 -16.62
C PHE A 152 4.49 -8.23 -17.65
N LYS A 153 3.95 -7.02 -17.51
CA LYS A 153 2.98 -6.41 -18.44
C LYS A 153 3.72 -5.53 -19.45
#